data_AF-A0A016THN9-F1
#
_entry.id   AF-A0A016THN9-F1
#
_cell.length_a   1.000
_cell.length_b   1.000
_cell.length_c   1.000
_cell.angle_alpha   90.00
_cell.angle_beta   90.00
_cell.angle_gamma   90.00
#
_symmetry.space_group_name_H-M   'P 1'
#
loop_
_entity.id
_entity.type
_entity.pdbx_description
1 polymer ?
#
loop_
_entity_poly.entity_id
_entity_poly.type
_entity_poly.pdbx_seq_one_letter_code
_entity_poly.pdbx_strand_id
1 'polypeptide(L)'
;MNAFLAALAIVVIHLNVLYAEDVDEFLGGRHIIMDRPRACNSVVNLRLIYDDFHNTLRQKVAGGIPINYQYFQRRLMYGLIYDCLLEREADKEVRNPGTVKDLPVLRYYGGSFGRLPKAVEKGLHELAQKNRSALFQMIYPKATRFACARTVKRAGYGLDYAHVDVACIYDKK
;
A
#
# COMPACT_ATOMS: atom_id res chain seq x y z
N MET A 1 -26.29 -36.66 -11.74
CA MET A 1 -26.11 -35.20 -11.77
C MET A 1 -25.45 -34.67 -10.49
N ASN A 2 -25.94 -35.03 -9.30
CA ASN A 2 -25.42 -34.51 -8.02
C ASN A 2 -23.94 -34.87 -7.72
N ALA A 3 -23.51 -36.10 -8.04
CA ALA A 3 -22.11 -36.51 -7.83
C ALA A 3 -21.12 -35.75 -8.73
N PHE A 4 -21.53 -35.39 -9.96
CA PHE A 4 -20.69 -34.68 -10.92
C PHE A 4 -20.50 -33.21 -10.53
N LEU A 5 -21.55 -32.57 -10.00
CA LEU A 5 -21.50 -31.22 -9.46
C LEU A 5 -20.65 -31.15 -8.18
N ALA A 6 -20.76 -32.16 -7.30
CA ALA A 6 -19.91 -32.26 -6.11
C ALA A 6 -18.42 -32.43 -6.48
N ALA A 7 -18.11 -33.26 -7.48
CA ALA A 7 -16.74 -33.43 -7.96
C ALA A 7 -16.16 -32.13 -8.55
N LEU A 8 -16.93 -31.40 -9.36
CA LEU A 8 -16.52 -30.09 -9.91
C LEU A 8 -16.28 -29.06 -8.80
N ALA A 9 -17.14 -29.00 -7.78
CA ALA A 9 -16.97 -28.08 -6.66
C ALA A 9 -15.68 -28.38 -5.86
N ILE A 10 -15.38 -29.66 -5.60
CA ILE A 10 -14.16 -30.06 -4.88
C ILE A 10 -12.90 -29.68 -5.68
N VAL A 11 -12.91 -29.94 -6.99
CA VAL A 11 -11.80 -29.59 -7.89
C VAL A 11 -11.55 -28.08 -7.91
N VAL A 12 -12.61 -27.27 -8.02
CA VAL A 12 -12.50 -25.80 -7.98
C VAL A 12 -11.94 -25.31 -6.64
N ILE A 13 -12.38 -25.89 -5.52
CA ILE A 13 -11.86 -25.54 -4.19
C ILE A 13 -10.37 -25.88 -4.09
N HIS A 14 -9.95 -27.07 -4.54
CA HIS A 14 -8.55 -27.48 -4.49
C HIS A 14 -7.66 -26.60 -5.38
N LEU A 15 -8.11 -26.26 -6.59
CA LEU A 15 -7.41 -25.33 -7.48
C LEU A 15 -7.25 -23.94 -6.85
N ASN A 16 -8.27 -23.45 -6.15
CA ASN A 16 -8.21 -22.15 -5.46
C ASN A 16 -7.23 -22.19 -4.27
N VAL A 17 -7.16 -23.31 -3.54
CA VAL A 17 -6.20 -23.47 -2.43
C VAL A 17 -4.77 -23.52 -2.94
N LEU A 18 -4.49 -24.34 -3.97
CA LEU A 18 -3.16 -24.40 -4.59
C LEU A 18 -2.73 -23.04 -5.13
N TYR A 19 -3.62 -22.32 -5.82
CA TYR A 19 -3.34 -20.97 -6.30
C TYR A 19 -3.06 -19.99 -5.14
N ALA A 20 -3.75 -20.12 -4.01
CA ALA A 20 -3.50 -19.27 -2.85
C ALA A 20 -2.13 -19.55 -2.21
N GLU A 21 -1.75 -20.82 -2.07
CA GLU A 21 -0.43 -21.23 -1.56
C GLU A 21 0.71 -20.73 -2.47
N ASP A 22 0.58 -20.91 -3.80
CA ASP A 22 1.54 -20.40 -4.78
C ASP A 22 1.70 -18.87 -4.70
N VAL A 23 0.59 -18.15 -4.47
CA VAL A 23 0.60 -16.69 -4.31
C VAL A 23 1.27 -16.29 -3.01
N ASP A 24 1.00 -16.97 -1.90
CA ASP A 24 1.60 -16.67 -0.61
C ASP A 24 3.10 -16.96 -0.61
N GLU A 25 3.54 -18.05 -1.22
CA GLU A 25 4.97 -18.34 -1.45
C GLU A 25 5.61 -17.25 -2.32
N PHE A 26 4.96 -16.89 -3.43
CA PHE A 26 5.45 -15.85 -4.33
C PHE A 26 5.60 -14.50 -3.61
N LEU A 27 4.67 -14.13 -2.72
CA LEU A 27 4.69 -12.86 -1.97
C LEU A 27 5.55 -12.89 -0.69
N GLY A 28 6.03 -14.06 -0.29
CA GLY A 28 6.76 -14.28 0.96
C GLY A 28 8.18 -13.70 0.99
N GLY A 29 8.78 -13.68 2.19
CA GLY A 29 10.22 -13.46 2.38
C GLY A 29 10.74 -12.05 2.12
N ARG A 30 9.86 -11.05 2.01
CA ARG A 30 10.26 -9.67 1.70
C ARG A 30 10.77 -8.94 2.95
N HIS A 31 11.83 -8.16 2.78
CA HIS A 31 12.35 -7.24 3.79
C HIS A 31 12.37 -5.81 3.25
N ILE A 32 12.11 -4.84 4.13
CA ILE A 32 12.21 -3.43 3.78
C ILE A 32 13.65 -3.07 3.42
N ILE A 33 13.83 -2.45 2.25
CA ILE A 33 15.09 -1.83 1.85
C ILE A 33 14.94 -0.33 2.09
N MET A 34 15.81 0.22 2.94
CA MET A 34 15.78 1.65 3.29
C MET A 34 16.99 2.39 2.72
N ASP A 35 16.75 3.53 2.10
CA ASP A 35 17.76 4.50 1.71
C ASP A 35 17.85 5.63 2.74
N ARG A 36 19.08 6.04 3.06
CA ARG A 36 19.40 7.08 4.07
C ARG A 36 18.68 6.90 5.41
N PRO A 37 18.76 5.73 6.08
CA PRO A 37 17.98 5.39 7.27
C PRO A 37 18.08 6.40 8.43
N ARG A 38 19.21 7.13 8.54
CA ARG A 38 19.41 8.16 9.59
C ARG A 38 18.52 9.40 9.43
N ALA A 39 17.92 9.62 8.27
CA ALA A 39 17.03 10.77 8.04
C ALA A 39 15.57 10.49 8.46
N CYS A 40 15.22 9.22 8.67
CA CYS A 40 13.89 8.80 9.11
C CYS A 40 13.71 9.13 10.59
N ASN A 41 12.78 10.01 10.94
CA ASN A 41 12.60 10.50 12.31
C ASN A 41 11.16 10.39 12.83
N SER A 42 10.25 9.72 12.11
CA SER A 42 8.91 9.45 12.62
C SER A 42 8.97 8.64 13.93
N VAL A 43 8.35 9.20 14.99
CA VAL A 43 8.26 8.63 16.34
C VAL A 43 7.52 7.29 16.34
N VAL A 44 6.46 7.19 15.53
CA VAL A 44 5.72 5.93 15.36
C VAL A 44 6.16 5.29 14.05
N ASN A 45 6.77 4.12 14.15
CA ASN A 45 7.29 3.39 13.00
C ASN A 45 6.16 2.60 12.30
N LEU A 46 5.67 3.12 11.18
CA LEU A 46 4.70 2.43 10.29
C LEU A 46 5.32 2.05 8.93
N ARG A 47 6.66 2.14 8.81
CA ARG A 47 7.38 1.99 7.54
C ARG A 47 7.14 0.64 6.89
N LEU A 48 7.13 -0.42 7.70
CA LEU A 48 6.82 -1.78 7.24
C LEU A 48 5.43 -1.87 6.62
N ILE A 49 4.42 -1.25 7.23
CA ILE A 49 3.04 -1.25 6.68
C ILE A 49 2.99 -0.57 5.31
N TYR A 50 3.65 0.58 5.18
CA TYR A 50 3.74 1.28 3.91
C TYR A 50 4.47 0.45 2.86
N ASP A 51 5.62 -0.09 3.21
CA ASP A 51 6.48 -0.87 2.33
C ASP A 51 5.81 -2.19 1.89
N ASP A 52 5.28 -2.95 2.83
CA ASP A 52 4.56 -4.21 2.59
C ASP A 52 3.38 -3.98 1.66
N PHE A 53 2.55 -2.98 1.93
CA PHE A 53 1.41 -2.68 1.08
C PHE A 53 1.84 -2.41 -0.37
N HIS A 54 2.78 -1.48 -0.58
CA HIS A 54 3.14 -1.05 -1.93
C HIS A 54 3.88 -2.12 -2.71
N ASN A 55 4.84 -2.80 -2.08
CA ASN A 55 5.66 -3.78 -2.76
C ASN A 55 4.90 -5.10 -2.98
N THR A 56 4.00 -5.49 -2.08
CA THR A 56 3.06 -6.60 -2.34
C THR A 56 2.16 -6.28 -3.53
N LEU A 57 1.62 -5.06 -3.59
CA LEU A 57 0.78 -4.63 -4.70
C LEU A 57 1.53 -4.67 -6.04
N ARG A 58 2.78 -4.19 -6.05
CA ARG A 58 3.66 -4.21 -7.22
C ARG A 58 4.02 -5.62 -7.64
N GLN A 59 4.33 -6.50 -6.70
CA GLN A 59 4.65 -7.89 -6.96
C GLN A 59 3.46 -8.65 -7.54
N LYS A 60 2.24 -8.42 -7.02
CA LYS A 60 0.99 -8.93 -7.62
C LYS A 60 0.88 -8.53 -9.08
N VAL A 61 1.07 -7.24 -9.40
CA VAL A 61 1.05 -6.76 -10.79
C VAL A 61 2.15 -7.41 -11.64
N ALA A 62 3.35 -7.56 -11.10
CA ALA A 62 4.48 -8.19 -11.80
C ALA A 62 4.16 -9.64 -12.21
N GLY A 63 3.53 -10.40 -11.30
CA GLY A 63 3.07 -11.77 -11.52
C GLY A 63 1.78 -11.91 -12.34
N GLY A 64 1.10 -10.80 -12.64
CA GLY A 64 -0.20 -10.80 -13.32
C GLY A 64 -1.37 -11.23 -12.42
N ILE A 65 -1.19 -11.17 -11.10
CA ILE A 65 -2.22 -11.47 -10.12
C ILE A 65 -3.23 -10.31 -10.11
N PRO A 66 -4.55 -10.59 -10.23
CA PRO A 66 -5.56 -9.54 -10.24
C PRO A 66 -5.60 -8.72 -8.95
N ILE A 67 -5.90 -7.42 -9.08
CA ILE A 67 -6.14 -6.52 -7.95
C ILE A 67 -7.53 -5.92 -8.13
N ASN A 68 -8.41 -6.07 -7.14
CA ASN A 68 -9.79 -5.57 -7.20
C ASN A 68 -10.52 -5.99 -8.50
N TYR A 69 -10.40 -7.26 -8.88
CA TYR A 69 -10.92 -7.83 -10.14
C TYR A 69 -10.33 -7.24 -11.43
N GLN A 70 -9.34 -6.34 -11.33
CA GLN A 70 -8.60 -5.84 -12.47
C GLN A 70 -7.42 -6.76 -12.78
N TYR A 71 -7.40 -7.27 -14.01
CA TYR A 71 -6.30 -8.08 -14.53
C TYR A 71 -5.15 -7.20 -15.03
N PHE A 72 -3.92 -7.64 -14.77
CA PHE A 72 -2.71 -7.00 -15.24
C PHE A 72 -1.89 -7.98 -16.06
N GLN A 73 -1.34 -7.52 -17.18
CA GLN A 73 -0.32 -8.29 -17.89
C GLN A 73 0.95 -8.34 -17.05
N ARG A 74 1.59 -9.52 -17.01
CA ARG A 74 2.92 -9.70 -16.42
C ARG A 74 3.88 -8.71 -17.05
N ARG A 75 4.67 -8.04 -16.21
CA ARG A 75 5.58 -6.97 -16.64
C ARG A 75 6.72 -6.78 -15.67
N LEU A 76 7.84 -6.23 -16.16
CA LEU A 76 8.92 -5.76 -15.29
C LEU A 76 8.37 -4.70 -14.33
N MET A 77 8.63 -4.91 -13.05
CA MET A 77 8.19 -4.04 -11.97
C MET A 77 9.35 -3.83 -11.01
N TYR A 78 9.80 -2.60 -10.86
CA TYR A 78 10.78 -2.29 -9.83
C TYR A 78 10.10 -2.30 -8.46
N GLY A 79 10.76 -2.93 -7.49
CA GLY A 79 10.45 -2.73 -6.08
C GLY A 79 10.73 -1.28 -5.68
N LEU A 80 10.01 -0.80 -4.69
CA LEU A 80 10.24 0.51 -4.09
C LEU A 80 11.19 0.40 -2.91
N ILE A 81 12.24 1.22 -2.93
CA ILE A 81 13.12 1.45 -1.80
C ILE A 81 12.51 2.54 -0.93
N TYR A 82 12.43 2.31 0.38
CA TYR A 82 11.92 3.29 1.32
C TYR A 82 12.96 4.39 1.55
N ASP A 83 12.68 5.62 1.10
CA ASP A 83 13.61 6.73 1.10
C ASP A 83 13.32 7.73 2.23
N CYS A 84 14.19 7.80 3.21
CA CYS A 84 14.00 8.65 4.38
C CYS A 84 14.04 10.17 4.09
N LEU A 85 14.62 10.63 2.98
CA LEU A 85 14.46 12.05 2.60
C LEU A 85 13.06 12.30 2.05
N LEU A 86 12.49 11.37 1.29
CA LEU A 86 11.09 11.44 0.87
C LEU A 86 10.14 11.36 2.08
N GLU A 87 10.49 10.62 3.14
CA GLU A 87 9.69 10.59 4.38
C GLU A 87 9.59 11.99 4.99
N ARG A 88 10.71 12.73 5.01
CA ARG A 88 10.74 14.10 5.51
C ARG A 88 9.89 15.03 4.66
N GLU A 89 9.91 14.89 3.34
CA GLU A 89 9.02 15.67 2.46
C GLU A 89 7.55 15.28 2.67
N ALA A 90 7.25 14.00 2.91
CA ALA A 90 5.90 13.54 3.21
C ALA A 90 5.40 14.10 4.55
N ASP A 91 6.28 14.21 5.55
CA ASP A 91 5.95 14.80 6.86
C ASP A 91 5.61 16.29 6.72
N LYS A 92 6.32 17.03 5.85
CA LYS A 92 5.94 18.41 5.51
C LYS A 92 4.59 18.46 4.83
N GLU A 93 4.33 17.57 3.88
CA GLU A 93 3.09 17.55 3.09
C GLU A 93 1.84 17.25 3.95
N VAL A 94 1.93 16.31 4.90
CA VAL A 94 0.80 16.05 5.83
C VAL A 94 0.57 17.18 6.84
N ARG A 95 1.61 17.96 7.18
CA ARG A 95 1.50 19.12 8.08
C ARG A 95 1.00 20.37 7.37
N ASN A 96 1.50 20.62 6.16
CA ASN A 96 1.16 21.74 5.31
C ASN A 96 0.94 21.24 3.86
N PRO A 97 -0.31 20.96 3.49
CA PRO A 97 -0.68 20.47 2.16
C PRO A 97 -0.20 21.36 1.01
N GLY A 98 0.30 20.76 -0.07
CA GLY A 98 0.78 21.46 -1.25
C GLY A 98 2.20 22.02 -1.15
N THR A 99 2.98 21.58 -0.15
CA THR A 99 4.39 21.95 -0.02
C THR A 99 5.27 21.19 -1.01
N VAL A 100 4.84 20.00 -1.44
CA VAL A 100 5.55 19.19 -2.44
C VAL A 100 4.87 19.36 -3.80
N LYS A 101 5.61 19.93 -4.78
CA LYS A 101 5.08 20.25 -6.11
C LYS A 101 5.66 19.41 -7.24
N ASP A 102 6.93 19.06 -7.14
CA ASP A 102 7.68 18.43 -8.24
C ASP A 102 7.67 16.89 -8.18
N LEU A 103 7.09 16.32 -7.13
CA LEU A 103 7.04 14.88 -6.90
C LEU A 103 5.58 14.40 -6.85
N PRO A 104 5.28 13.18 -7.31
CA PRO A 104 3.96 12.59 -7.11
C PRO A 104 3.66 12.41 -5.63
N VAL A 105 2.48 12.91 -5.23
CA VAL A 105 1.94 12.76 -3.89
C VAL A 105 0.65 11.96 -3.98
N LEU A 106 0.58 10.86 -3.22
CA LEU A 106 -0.67 10.19 -2.91
C LEU A 106 -1.05 10.51 -1.48
N ARG A 107 -2.30 10.93 -1.29
CA ARG A 107 -2.78 11.30 0.03
C ARG A 107 -4.17 10.75 0.26
N TYR A 108 -4.41 10.30 1.47
CA TYR A 108 -5.76 10.01 1.94
C TYR A 108 -5.95 10.57 3.34
N TYR A 109 -7.20 10.85 3.65
CA TYR A 109 -7.66 11.28 4.96
C TYR A 109 -8.77 10.34 5.40
N GLY A 110 -8.62 9.68 6.54
CA GLY A 110 -9.56 8.66 6.99
C GLY A 110 -9.74 8.63 8.52
N GLY A 111 -10.92 8.21 8.98
CA GLY A 111 -11.24 8.09 10.40
C GLY A 111 -10.58 6.88 11.07
N SER A 112 -10.08 7.07 12.30
CA SER A 112 -9.46 6.02 13.13
C SER A 112 -10.52 5.14 13.80
N PHE A 113 -11.23 4.31 13.03
CA PHE A 113 -11.89 3.15 13.63
C PHE A 113 -10.82 2.09 13.94
N GLY A 114 -10.35 2.05 15.20
CA GLY A 114 -9.41 1.03 15.69
C GLY A 114 -7.97 1.51 15.90
N ARG A 115 -7.03 0.56 15.97
CA ARG A 115 -5.59 0.83 16.20
C ARG A 115 -4.96 1.49 14.98
N LEU A 116 -4.06 2.46 15.20
CA LEU A 116 -3.41 3.25 14.15
C LEU A 116 -2.82 2.40 12.99
N PRO A 117 -2.06 1.31 13.22
CA PRO A 117 -1.60 0.42 12.15
C PRO A 117 -2.72 -0.06 11.21
N LYS A 118 -3.83 -0.55 11.79
CA LYS A 118 -4.97 -1.06 11.03
C LYS A 118 -5.71 0.05 10.27
N ALA A 119 -5.82 1.24 10.88
CA ALA A 119 -6.41 2.39 10.21
C ALA A 119 -5.59 2.81 8.98
N VAL A 120 -4.26 2.76 9.09
CA VAL A 120 -3.34 3.09 7.98
C VAL A 120 -3.44 2.07 6.86
N GLU A 121 -3.39 0.78 7.21
CA GLU A 121 -3.54 -0.32 6.25
C GLU A 121 -4.87 -0.24 5.51
N LYS A 122 -5.98 -0.09 6.24
CA LYS A 122 -7.32 0.07 5.65
C LYS A 122 -7.40 1.30 4.73
N GLY A 123 -6.83 2.43 5.14
CA GLY A 123 -6.80 3.65 4.34
C GLY A 123 -6.05 3.47 3.01
N LEU A 124 -4.93 2.75 3.01
CA LEU A 124 -4.19 2.40 1.79
C LEU A 124 -5.01 1.50 0.87
N HIS A 125 -5.66 0.46 1.42
CA HIS A 125 -6.55 -0.41 0.65
C HIS A 125 -7.70 0.37 0.02
N GLU A 126 -8.37 1.23 0.79
CA GLU A 126 -9.47 2.05 0.28
C GLU A 126 -9.00 3.03 -0.80
N LEU A 127 -7.82 3.64 -0.63
CA LEU A 127 -7.24 4.53 -1.63
C LEU A 127 -6.97 3.78 -2.94
N ALA A 128 -6.34 2.60 -2.88
CA ALA A 128 -6.07 1.77 -4.05
C ALA A 128 -7.34 1.23 -4.73
N GLN A 129 -8.41 1.01 -3.98
CA GLN A 129 -9.70 0.53 -4.50
C GLN A 129 -10.52 1.63 -5.15
N LYS A 130 -10.63 2.79 -4.49
CA LYS A 130 -11.57 3.84 -4.86
C LYS A 130 -10.96 4.87 -5.80
N ASN A 131 -9.62 5.00 -5.83
CA ASN A 131 -8.94 5.98 -6.65
C ASN A 131 -8.00 5.30 -7.65
N ARG A 132 -8.47 5.22 -8.90
CA ARG A 132 -7.73 4.63 -10.02
C ARG A 132 -6.38 5.31 -10.24
N SER A 133 -6.33 6.64 -10.22
CA SER A 133 -5.09 7.38 -10.40
C SER A 133 -4.07 7.09 -9.29
N ALA A 134 -4.54 6.95 -8.05
CA ALA A 134 -3.70 6.57 -6.93
C ALA A 134 -3.15 5.15 -7.11
N LEU A 135 -4.00 4.19 -7.48
CA LEU A 135 -3.58 2.82 -7.79
C LEU A 135 -2.45 2.83 -8.84
N PHE A 136 -2.65 3.52 -9.97
CA PHE A 136 -1.65 3.55 -11.05
C PHE A 136 -0.30 4.13 -10.61
N GLN A 137 -0.29 5.13 -9.72
CA GLN A 137 0.95 5.65 -9.13
C GLN A 137 1.60 4.62 -8.20
N MET A 138 0.81 3.95 -7.33
CA MET A 138 1.33 2.91 -6.44
C MET A 138 2.01 1.78 -7.23
N ILE A 139 1.42 1.39 -8.38
CA ILE A 139 1.94 0.34 -9.27
C ILE A 139 2.76 0.85 -10.46
N TYR A 140 3.24 2.10 -10.41
CA TYR A 140 3.98 2.68 -11.52
C TYR A 140 5.38 2.05 -11.63
N PRO A 141 5.68 1.29 -12.70
CA PRO A 141 6.84 0.41 -12.72
C PRO A 141 8.17 1.14 -12.73
N LYS A 142 8.20 2.42 -13.15
CA LYS A 142 9.45 3.20 -13.23
C LYS A 142 9.76 4.00 -11.96
N ALA A 143 8.85 4.08 -10.99
CA ALA A 143 9.18 4.61 -9.67
C ALA A 143 9.98 3.57 -8.89
N THR A 144 11.05 4.00 -8.25
CA THR A 144 12.01 3.13 -7.55
C THR A 144 12.20 3.48 -6.08
N ARG A 145 11.75 4.67 -5.69
CA ARG A 145 11.81 5.16 -4.31
C ARG A 145 10.49 5.75 -3.90
N PHE A 146 10.15 5.55 -2.64
CA PHE A 146 9.00 6.19 -2.04
C PHE A 146 9.21 6.34 -0.54
N ALA A 147 8.40 7.16 0.10
CA ALA A 147 8.18 7.08 1.53
C ALA A 147 6.86 7.75 1.90
N CYS A 148 6.38 7.45 3.10
CA CYS A 148 5.12 7.99 3.59
C CYS A 148 5.27 8.56 4.99
N ALA A 149 4.51 9.59 5.27
CA ALA A 149 4.36 10.14 6.61
C ALA A 149 2.89 10.29 6.96
N ARG A 150 2.64 10.57 8.24
CA ARG A 150 1.28 10.69 8.77
C ARG A 150 1.16 11.80 9.80
N THR A 151 0.00 12.43 9.84
CA THR A 151 -0.44 13.20 11.01
C THR A 151 -1.73 12.62 11.57
N VAL A 152 -1.95 12.83 12.87
CA VAL A 152 -3.16 12.40 13.56
C VAL A 152 -3.80 13.64 14.15
N LYS A 153 -5.02 13.94 13.73
CA LYS A 153 -5.80 15.07 14.25
C LYS A 153 -6.84 14.55 15.24
N ARG A 154 -6.86 15.09 16.45
CA ARG A 154 -7.95 14.84 17.41
C ARG A 154 -9.21 15.56 16.94
N ALA A 155 -10.38 14.92 17.01
CA ALA A 155 -11.64 15.65 16.85
C ALA A 155 -11.83 16.58 18.06
N GLY A 156 -12.38 17.77 17.82
CA GLY A 156 -12.44 18.85 18.81
C GLY A 156 -13.37 18.59 20.00
N TYR A 157 -14.36 17.69 19.89
CA TYR A 157 -15.32 17.41 20.96
C TYR A 157 -15.81 15.93 20.89
N GLY A 158 -15.72 15.22 22.02
CA GLY A 158 -16.30 13.88 22.20
C GLY A 158 -15.35 12.69 21.96
N LEU A 159 -15.85 11.48 22.24
CA LEU A 159 -15.20 10.17 21.99
C LEU A 159 -15.00 9.87 20.48
N ASP A 160 -15.29 10.83 19.60
CA ASP A 160 -15.18 10.68 18.16
C ASP A 160 -13.72 10.74 17.71
N TYR A 161 -13.25 9.54 17.38
CA TYR A 161 -12.21 9.10 16.45
C TYR A 161 -11.21 10.17 15.95
N ALA A 162 -9.95 9.98 16.33
CA ALA A 162 -8.84 10.69 15.70
C ALA A 162 -8.84 10.45 14.18
N HIS A 163 -8.59 11.47 13.37
CA HIS A 163 -8.42 11.29 11.93
C HIS A 163 -6.95 11.07 11.61
N VAL A 164 -6.67 10.09 10.76
CA VAL A 164 -5.34 9.83 10.24
C VAL A 164 -5.26 10.40 8.83
N ASP A 165 -4.26 11.25 8.64
CA ASP A 165 -3.89 11.83 7.36
C ASP A 165 -2.54 11.24 6.96
N VAL A 166 -2.45 10.66 5.78
CA VAL A 166 -1.24 10.01 5.27
C VAL A 166 -0.92 10.57 3.90
N ALA A 167 0.33 10.97 3.69
CA ALA A 167 0.88 11.26 2.38
C ALA A 167 2.02 10.29 2.08
N CYS A 168 2.05 9.77 0.85
CA CYS A 168 3.13 8.99 0.27
C CYS A 168 3.69 9.74 -0.94
N ILE A 169 5.02 9.89 -0.99
CA ILE A 169 5.74 10.57 -2.06
C ILE A 169 6.57 9.55 -2.81
N TYR A 170 6.62 9.68 -4.13
CA TYR A 170 7.39 8.83 -5.03
C TYR A 170 8.45 9.65 -5.75
N ASP A 171 9.50 9.00 -6.24
CA ASP A 171 10.52 9.64 -7.08
C ASP A 171 10.05 9.92 -8.50
N LYS A 172 8.99 9.25 -8.98
CA LYS A 172 8.57 9.33 -10.38
C LYS A 172 7.07 9.18 -10.60
N LYS A 173 6.54 10.00 -11.51
CA LYS A 173 5.14 10.01 -11.99
C LYS A 173 4.93 9.07 -13.17
#